data_AF-A0A6A3WC04-F1
#
_entry.id   AF-A0A6A3WC04-F1
#
_cell.length_a   1.000
_cell.length_b   1.000
_cell.length_c   1.000
_cell.angle_alpha   90.00
_cell.angle_beta   90.00
_cell.angle_gamma   90.00
#
_symmetry.space_group_name_H-M   'P 1'
#
loop_
_entity.id
_entity.type
_entity.pdbx_description
1 polymer ?
#
loop_
_entity_poly.entity_id
_entity_poly.type
_entity_poly.pdbx_seq_one_letter_code
_entity_poly.pdbx_strand_id
1 'polypeptide(L)'
;MENSYYGGMENVGNTTIVSSCLCPSCRMDDKSYEYMEHVKVHEYYHNINGSQVTGQSPFEIWLNEAVTVHMERKRGATIFGEDYSRLSEVLYMFTPAIGPLAQDKSATSLSVEPQGFNQTQELISVVTYSKAPEFVRMVELLLGESAFHKALDKYHTRYAYGNATSMEWIKCMEECSGLNLQTLAKTWLNRPGHPEVTYSTEYNAASKEYVVEISQTGFEDKPAGNNGPWEIPIDWSLVKDGKSLKTGVFLVKTKDAKLVIPDVAEEPDYLSFARGWSFFGKSKQTNPSIARLTKQALSDPDAVNKYQAYRAVADTEKAKVIEGLLKGDKQVEISSEFVELHSSILFSDELTPSARALTLGEAKTIPNYDELSHHYVAINSATTALLQAVWAKYSKQIESAYTKLCQESRSGPHSEQFQQRALKRHLLLLIEAGGKPPVLSSTPQVAPTAAPAVLALDLLRNSTFASEKATGFRMVLEDEHFSDRAKVHEEVLKEWSKTPDMLTKYIGIVSSLDSKDVVTRSLSQIRDFSLATDEGLDVMVEAFAKIGKVNQMSAYPLLQCFDHLDRFDEATKYKMFATLQRMQDSIDKKKEESLYNQLSIILEKKQ
;
A
#
# COMPACT_ATOMS: atom_id res chain seq x y z
N MET A 1 -22.70 6.99 -24.61
CA MET A 1 -21.60 6.47 -23.79
C MET A 1 -22.03 6.63 -22.36
N GLU A 2 -22.24 5.52 -21.65
CA GLU A 2 -22.23 5.56 -20.19
C GLU A 2 -20.88 6.13 -19.74
N ASN A 3 -20.83 6.87 -18.63
CA ASN A 3 -19.57 7.37 -18.10
C ASN A 3 -18.63 6.18 -17.91
N SER A 4 -17.43 6.22 -18.51
CA SER A 4 -16.42 5.20 -18.26
C SER A 4 -16.13 5.13 -16.76
N TYR A 5 -16.17 3.92 -16.19
CA TYR A 5 -15.72 3.67 -14.82
C TYR A 5 -14.18 3.61 -14.72
N TYR A 6 -13.47 3.74 -15.85
CA TYR A 6 -12.02 3.58 -15.99
C TYR A 6 -11.37 4.86 -16.55
N GLY A 7 -10.04 4.98 -16.39
CA GLY A 7 -9.27 6.18 -16.76
C GLY A 7 -9.28 6.51 -18.26
N GLY A 8 -9.31 5.49 -19.12
CA GLY A 8 -9.34 5.65 -20.57
C GLY A 8 -9.90 4.42 -21.29
N MET A 9 -9.80 4.45 -22.62
CA MET A 9 -10.10 3.34 -23.52
C MET A 9 -9.29 3.52 -24.81
N GLU A 10 -8.57 2.48 -25.19
CA GLU A 10 -7.52 2.42 -26.21
C GLU A 10 -8.04 2.25 -27.65
N ASN A 11 -9.23 2.77 -27.97
CA ASN A 11 -9.82 2.64 -29.31
C ASN A 11 -8.82 3.11 -30.40
N VAL A 12 -8.46 2.22 -31.32
CA VAL A 12 -7.42 2.47 -32.33
C VAL A 12 -7.71 3.72 -33.15
N GLY A 13 -6.79 4.69 -33.13
CA GLY A 13 -6.92 5.96 -33.83
C GLY A 13 -7.92 6.95 -33.23
N ASN A 14 -8.57 6.62 -32.11
CA ASN A 14 -9.52 7.49 -31.41
C ASN A 14 -9.59 7.17 -29.90
N THR A 15 -8.43 7.15 -29.24
CA THR A 15 -8.31 6.93 -27.79
C THR A 15 -9.16 7.94 -27.02
N THR A 16 -9.99 7.45 -26.10
CA THR A 16 -10.81 8.30 -25.23
C THR A 16 -10.27 8.27 -23.81
N ILE A 17 -10.10 9.43 -23.18
CA ILE A 17 -9.58 9.56 -21.80
C ILE A 17 -10.61 10.34 -20.99
N VAL A 18 -10.84 9.97 -19.73
CA VAL A 18 -11.71 10.75 -18.84
C VAL A 18 -11.14 12.16 -18.67
N SER A 19 -12.00 13.17 -18.65
CA SER A 19 -11.55 14.58 -18.66
C SER A 19 -10.61 14.93 -17.50
N SER A 20 -10.79 14.32 -16.34
CA SER A 20 -9.92 14.47 -15.16
C SER A 20 -8.51 13.92 -15.38
N CYS A 21 -8.30 13.04 -16.36
CA CYS A 21 -7.00 12.45 -16.71
C CYS A 21 -6.37 13.07 -17.99
N LEU A 22 -6.99 14.08 -18.59
CA LEU A 22 -6.51 14.66 -19.84
C LEU A 22 -5.37 15.67 -19.64
N CYS A 23 -5.50 16.57 -18.67
CA CYS A 23 -4.50 17.60 -18.41
C CYS A 23 -4.40 17.97 -16.92
N PRO A 24 -3.22 18.45 -16.47
CA PRO A 24 -3.04 18.89 -15.09
C PRO A 24 -3.99 20.05 -14.75
N SER A 25 -4.49 20.06 -13.52
CA SER A 25 -5.38 21.10 -13.00
C SER A 25 -4.94 21.53 -11.61
N CYS A 26 -5.19 22.80 -11.24
CA CYS A 26 -4.92 23.30 -9.89
C CYS A 26 -5.77 22.63 -8.78
N ARG A 27 -6.78 21.85 -9.17
CA ARG A 27 -7.66 21.06 -8.29
C ARG A 27 -7.19 19.62 -8.11
N MET A 28 -6.19 19.22 -8.89
CA MET A 28 -5.61 17.88 -8.86
C MET A 28 -4.69 17.75 -7.64
N ASP A 29 -4.81 16.66 -6.90
CA ASP A 29 -3.83 16.33 -5.86
C ASP A 29 -2.74 15.44 -6.46
N ASP A 30 -1.73 15.12 -5.66
CA ASP A 30 -0.57 14.32 -6.05
C ASP A 30 -0.98 12.97 -6.63
N LYS A 31 -1.88 12.25 -5.97
CA LYS A 31 -2.35 10.94 -6.44
C LYS A 31 -3.13 11.02 -7.73
N SER A 32 -4.02 12.02 -7.89
CA SER A 32 -4.73 12.25 -9.15
C SER A 32 -3.77 12.64 -10.28
N TYR A 33 -2.69 13.36 -9.97
CA TYR A 33 -1.67 13.73 -10.95
C TYR A 33 -0.84 12.53 -11.41
N GLU A 34 -0.40 11.68 -10.47
CA GLU A 34 0.23 10.40 -10.79
C GLU A 34 -0.68 9.54 -11.67
N TYR A 35 -1.93 9.35 -11.27
CA TYR A 35 -2.91 8.57 -12.02
C TYR A 35 -3.13 9.12 -13.44
N MET A 36 -3.23 10.44 -13.59
CA MET A 36 -3.31 11.10 -14.91
C MET A 36 -2.10 10.78 -15.79
N GLU A 37 -0.87 10.86 -15.27
CA GLU A 37 0.35 10.52 -16.03
C GLU A 37 0.37 9.03 -16.41
N HIS A 38 -0.01 8.14 -15.50
CA HIS A 38 -0.09 6.70 -15.78
C HIS A 38 -1.09 6.39 -16.88
N VAL A 39 -2.34 6.89 -16.78
CA VAL A 39 -3.39 6.66 -17.79
C VAL A 39 -2.92 7.11 -19.18
N LYS A 40 -2.26 8.27 -19.32
CA LYS A 40 -1.77 8.71 -20.63
C LYS A 40 -0.78 7.73 -21.25
N VAL A 41 0.13 7.20 -20.45
CA VAL A 41 1.14 6.25 -20.92
C VAL A 41 0.50 4.90 -21.22
N HIS A 42 -0.41 4.46 -20.36
CA HIS A 42 -1.21 3.24 -20.50
C HIS A 42 -1.90 3.19 -21.85
N GLU A 43 -2.77 4.17 -22.11
CA GLU A 43 -3.56 4.23 -23.32
C GLU A 43 -2.70 4.43 -24.58
N TYR A 44 -1.57 5.13 -24.45
CA TYR A 44 -0.63 5.29 -25.57
C TYR A 44 0.08 3.97 -25.91
N TYR A 45 0.56 3.24 -24.89
CA TYR A 45 1.29 2.00 -25.10
C TYR A 45 0.38 0.88 -25.64
N HIS A 46 -0.91 0.93 -25.33
CA HIS A 46 -1.90 0.02 -25.91
C HIS A 46 -1.96 0.04 -27.44
N ASN A 47 -1.51 1.13 -28.09
CA ASN A 47 -1.41 1.17 -29.56
C ASN A 47 -0.55 0.02 -30.12
N ILE A 48 0.47 -0.43 -29.36
CA ILE A 48 1.29 -1.59 -29.72
C ILE A 48 0.81 -2.85 -28.97
N ASN A 49 0.55 -2.77 -27.66
CA ASN A 49 0.19 -3.90 -26.81
C ASN A 49 -1.29 -3.86 -26.38
N GLY A 50 -2.16 -4.52 -27.13
CA GLY A 50 -3.61 -4.54 -26.94
C GLY A 50 -4.37 -4.18 -28.21
N SER A 51 -3.79 -3.31 -29.03
CA SER A 51 -4.31 -2.91 -30.34
C SER A 51 -3.61 -3.60 -31.51
N GLN A 52 -2.31 -3.33 -31.72
CA GLN A 52 -1.57 -3.94 -32.84
C GLN A 52 -1.38 -5.43 -32.65
N VAL A 53 -1.09 -5.88 -31.43
CA VAL A 53 -1.21 -7.28 -31.02
C VAL A 53 -2.26 -7.36 -29.93
N THR A 54 -3.21 -8.28 -30.05
CA THR A 54 -4.29 -8.43 -29.05
C THR A 54 -4.45 -9.89 -28.63
N GLY A 55 -5.14 -10.13 -27.51
CA GLY A 55 -5.43 -11.48 -27.04
C GLY A 55 -6.23 -12.32 -28.05
N GLN A 56 -5.96 -13.62 -28.14
CA GLN A 56 -6.74 -14.55 -28.97
C GLN A 56 -8.21 -14.66 -28.52
N SER A 57 -8.45 -14.52 -27.23
CA SER A 57 -9.75 -14.54 -26.60
C SER A 57 -9.80 -13.52 -25.46
N PRO A 58 -10.97 -13.34 -24.80
CA PRO A 58 -11.05 -12.50 -23.61
C PRO A 58 -10.14 -12.96 -22.44
N PHE A 59 -9.73 -14.24 -22.40
CA PHE A 59 -8.92 -14.77 -21.30
C PHE A 59 -7.49 -14.20 -21.29
N GLU A 60 -6.97 -13.78 -22.45
CA GLU A 60 -5.67 -13.13 -22.56
C GLU A 60 -5.71 -11.61 -22.32
N ILE A 61 -6.81 -11.06 -21.79
CA ILE A 61 -6.89 -9.62 -21.47
C ILE A 61 -5.73 -9.18 -20.57
N TRP A 62 -5.26 -10.03 -19.65
CA TRP A 62 -4.11 -9.72 -18.82
C TRP A 62 -2.85 -9.42 -19.63
N LEU A 63 -2.69 -10.00 -20.82
CA LEU A 63 -1.51 -9.75 -21.66
C LEU A 63 -1.52 -8.32 -22.20
N ASN A 64 -2.71 -7.82 -22.56
CA ASN A 64 -2.92 -6.44 -22.98
C ASN A 64 -2.66 -5.49 -21.80
N GLU A 65 -3.22 -5.78 -20.62
CA GLU A 65 -3.15 -4.89 -19.47
C GLU A 65 -1.79 -4.93 -18.76
N ALA A 66 -1.28 -6.13 -18.45
CA ALA A 66 -0.15 -6.30 -17.55
C ALA A 66 1.16 -5.77 -18.13
N VAL A 67 1.40 -6.01 -19.43
CA VAL A 67 2.60 -5.50 -20.11
C VAL A 67 2.51 -3.99 -20.24
N THR A 68 1.33 -3.44 -20.52
CA THR A 68 1.07 -2.00 -20.57
C THR A 68 1.30 -1.35 -19.21
N VAL A 69 0.71 -1.89 -18.13
CA VAL A 69 0.93 -1.42 -16.75
C VAL A 69 2.41 -1.51 -16.38
N HIS A 70 3.10 -2.58 -16.76
CA HIS A 70 4.52 -2.69 -16.47
C HIS A 70 5.33 -1.54 -17.11
N MET A 71 4.99 -1.13 -18.34
CA MET A 71 5.62 0.02 -19.01
C MET A 71 5.18 1.36 -18.42
N GLU A 72 3.91 1.50 -18.04
CA GLU A 72 3.39 2.69 -17.37
C GLU A 72 4.10 2.95 -16.05
N ARG A 73 4.42 1.89 -15.29
CA ARG A 73 5.10 1.97 -14.00
C ARG A 73 6.55 2.40 -14.17
N LYS A 74 7.27 1.83 -15.15
CA LYS A 74 8.63 2.29 -15.52
C LYS A 74 8.65 3.77 -15.88
N ARG A 75 7.69 4.21 -16.71
CA ARG A 75 7.58 5.62 -17.08
C ARG A 75 7.25 6.51 -15.88
N GLY A 76 6.35 6.07 -15.00
CA GLY A 76 6.01 6.76 -13.76
C GLY A 76 7.20 6.90 -12.83
N ALA A 77 8.00 5.84 -12.65
CA ALA A 77 9.22 5.86 -11.84
C ALA A 77 10.26 6.87 -12.36
N THR A 78 10.36 7.06 -13.68
CA THR A 78 11.20 8.12 -14.26
C THR A 78 10.71 9.54 -13.93
N ILE A 79 9.39 9.75 -13.78
CA ILE A 79 8.80 11.06 -13.47
C ILE A 79 8.83 11.34 -11.97
N PHE A 80 8.45 10.35 -11.17
CA PHE A 80 8.16 10.50 -9.75
C PHE A 80 9.27 9.99 -8.85
N GLY A 81 10.29 9.32 -9.37
CA GLY A 81 11.41 8.75 -8.62
C GLY A 81 11.24 7.25 -8.38
N GLU A 82 12.28 6.47 -8.69
CA GLU A 82 12.30 5.01 -8.60
C GLU A 82 11.98 4.48 -7.19
N ASP A 83 12.61 5.08 -6.17
CA ASP A 83 12.45 4.69 -4.78
C ASP A 83 11.02 4.94 -4.28
N TYR A 84 10.46 6.11 -4.60
CA TYR A 84 9.09 6.47 -4.28
C TYR A 84 8.08 5.58 -4.99
N SER A 85 8.19 5.45 -6.32
CA SER A 85 7.21 4.76 -7.14
C SER A 85 7.10 3.30 -6.72
N ARG A 86 8.24 2.61 -6.59
CA ARG A 86 8.20 1.19 -6.21
C ARG A 86 7.70 0.99 -4.78
N LEU A 87 8.14 1.83 -3.84
CA LEU A 87 7.65 1.75 -2.46
C LEU A 87 6.14 2.01 -2.40
N SER A 88 5.63 3.06 -3.04
CA SER A 88 4.21 3.41 -3.09
C SER A 88 3.36 2.26 -3.65
N GLU A 89 3.79 1.64 -4.75
CA GLU A 89 3.15 0.46 -5.33
C GLU A 89 3.08 -0.70 -4.35
N VAL A 90 4.21 -1.06 -3.71
CA VAL A 90 4.25 -2.17 -2.75
C VAL A 90 3.36 -1.87 -1.56
N LEU A 91 3.37 -0.65 -1.01
CA LEU A 91 2.47 -0.29 0.08
C LEU A 91 0.99 -0.45 -0.31
N TYR A 92 0.64 -0.07 -1.54
CA TYR A 92 -0.71 -0.31 -2.06
C TYR A 92 -1.06 -1.81 -2.09
N MET A 93 -0.13 -2.68 -2.54
CA MET A 93 -0.31 -4.14 -2.55
C MET A 93 -0.68 -4.71 -1.17
N PHE A 94 -0.12 -4.13 -0.12
CA PHE A 94 -0.30 -4.53 1.27
C PHE A 94 -1.45 -3.82 2.00
N THR A 95 -2.24 -2.98 1.32
CA THR A 95 -3.38 -2.29 1.95
C THR A 95 -4.33 -3.32 2.59
N PRO A 96 -4.59 -3.26 3.91
CA PRO A 96 -5.43 -4.27 4.57
C PRO A 96 -6.84 -4.33 3.98
N ALA A 97 -7.39 -5.53 3.86
CA ALA A 97 -8.72 -5.88 3.33
C ALA A 97 -9.01 -5.52 1.86
N ILE A 98 -8.52 -4.38 1.37
CA ILE A 98 -8.82 -3.84 0.03
C ILE A 98 -7.62 -3.86 -0.92
N GLY A 99 -6.41 -4.15 -0.44
CA GLY A 99 -5.22 -4.23 -1.28
C GLY A 99 -5.19 -5.50 -2.15
N PRO A 100 -4.42 -5.49 -3.27
CA PRO A 100 -4.24 -6.61 -4.17
C PRO A 100 -3.99 -7.97 -3.49
N LEU A 101 -3.12 -8.05 -2.46
CA LEU A 101 -2.86 -9.31 -1.76
C LEU A 101 -4.09 -9.85 -1.02
N ALA A 102 -4.86 -8.97 -0.38
CA ALA A 102 -6.08 -9.36 0.33
C ALA A 102 -7.17 -9.81 -0.65
N GLN A 103 -7.35 -9.08 -1.75
CA GLN A 103 -8.33 -9.40 -2.78
C GLN A 103 -8.00 -10.71 -3.53
N ASP A 104 -6.73 -10.98 -3.84
CA ASP A 104 -6.29 -12.22 -4.51
C ASP A 104 -6.47 -13.48 -3.63
N LYS A 105 -6.61 -13.31 -2.32
CA LYS A 105 -6.97 -14.38 -1.38
C LYS A 105 -8.49 -14.53 -1.16
N SER A 106 -9.31 -13.64 -1.71
CA SER A 106 -10.75 -13.70 -1.52
C SER A 106 -11.36 -14.93 -2.21
N ALA A 107 -12.49 -15.42 -1.69
CA ALA A 107 -13.18 -16.59 -2.24
C ALA A 107 -13.70 -16.38 -3.68
N THR A 108 -13.88 -15.12 -4.09
CA THR A 108 -14.33 -14.71 -5.42
C THR A 108 -13.17 -14.36 -6.36
N SER A 109 -11.92 -14.53 -5.92
CA SER A 109 -10.76 -14.21 -6.73
C SER A 109 -10.60 -15.17 -7.92
N LEU A 110 -10.54 -14.61 -9.11
CA LEU A 110 -10.15 -15.31 -10.33
C LEU A 110 -8.62 -15.33 -10.48
N SER A 111 -8.08 -16.33 -11.18
CA SER A 111 -6.69 -16.31 -11.62
C SER A 111 -6.46 -15.26 -12.70
N VAL A 112 -5.19 -14.95 -13.00
CA VAL A 112 -4.81 -13.99 -14.04
C VAL A 112 -5.40 -14.38 -15.39
N GLU A 113 -5.34 -15.67 -15.72
CA GLU A 113 -6.02 -16.29 -16.84
C GLU A 113 -7.02 -17.31 -16.28
N PRO A 114 -8.30 -16.94 -16.11
CA PRO A 114 -9.30 -17.83 -15.52
C PRO A 114 -9.81 -18.86 -16.53
N GLN A 115 -10.29 -20.01 -16.05
CA GLN A 115 -10.91 -21.03 -16.90
C GLN A 115 -12.31 -20.63 -17.43
N GLY A 116 -12.90 -19.60 -16.84
CA GLY A 116 -14.23 -19.11 -17.16
C GLY A 116 -14.57 -17.88 -16.32
N PHE A 117 -15.55 -17.11 -16.78
CA PHE A 117 -16.12 -15.96 -16.08
C PHE A 117 -17.62 -15.90 -16.40
N ASN A 118 -18.44 -15.29 -15.53
CA ASN A 118 -19.86 -15.13 -15.83
C ASN A 118 -20.15 -13.83 -16.59
N GLN A 119 -19.40 -12.77 -16.28
CA GLN A 119 -19.46 -11.46 -16.93
C GLN A 119 -18.06 -10.98 -17.29
N THR A 120 -17.90 -10.32 -18.44
CA THR A 120 -16.59 -9.86 -18.93
C THR A 120 -15.94 -8.86 -17.98
N GLN A 121 -16.74 -8.08 -17.25
CA GLN A 121 -16.27 -7.11 -16.26
C GLN A 121 -15.50 -7.77 -15.11
N GLU A 122 -15.72 -9.06 -14.82
CA GLU A 122 -14.97 -9.79 -13.79
C GLU A 122 -13.48 -9.94 -14.14
N LEU A 123 -13.13 -9.83 -15.43
CA LEU A 123 -11.75 -9.88 -15.88
C LEU A 123 -11.00 -8.56 -15.70
N ILE A 124 -11.72 -7.45 -15.53
CA ILE A 124 -11.15 -6.12 -15.27
C ILE A 124 -11.01 -5.97 -13.76
N SER A 125 -9.99 -6.61 -13.20
CA SER A 125 -9.84 -6.78 -11.75
C SER A 125 -8.47 -6.35 -11.24
N VAL A 126 -8.33 -6.28 -9.92
CA VAL A 126 -7.04 -6.05 -9.26
C VAL A 126 -6.00 -7.13 -9.63
N VAL A 127 -6.44 -8.36 -9.92
CA VAL A 127 -5.53 -9.43 -10.34
C VAL A 127 -4.90 -9.07 -11.69
N THR A 128 -5.70 -8.58 -12.63
CA THR A 128 -5.28 -8.15 -13.97
C THR A 128 -4.36 -6.93 -13.95
N TYR A 129 -4.66 -5.92 -13.12
CA TYR A 129 -3.90 -4.66 -13.09
C TYR A 129 -2.82 -4.57 -12.01
N SER A 130 -2.76 -5.52 -11.07
CA SER A 130 -1.77 -5.53 -9.99
C SER A 130 -0.91 -6.79 -9.97
N LYS A 131 -1.51 -7.99 -9.92
CA LYS A 131 -0.76 -9.26 -9.86
C LYS A 131 -0.11 -9.62 -11.19
N ALA A 132 -0.83 -9.51 -12.30
CA ALA A 132 -0.32 -9.86 -13.62
C ALA A 132 0.90 -8.99 -14.04
N PRO A 133 0.94 -7.67 -13.79
CA PRO A 133 2.16 -6.87 -14.03
C PRO A 133 3.35 -7.32 -13.17
N GLU A 134 3.12 -7.82 -11.95
CA GLU A 134 4.21 -8.41 -11.15
C GLU A 134 4.70 -9.73 -11.75
N PHE A 135 3.84 -10.51 -12.41
CA PHE A 135 4.28 -11.66 -13.21
C PHE A 135 5.17 -11.22 -14.38
N VAL A 136 4.80 -10.16 -15.11
CA VAL A 136 5.64 -9.58 -16.16
C VAL A 136 7.00 -9.13 -15.59
N ARG A 137 6.99 -8.47 -14.43
CA ARG A 137 8.22 -8.03 -13.75
C ARG A 137 9.09 -9.20 -13.26
N MET A 138 8.49 -10.29 -12.80
CA MET A 138 9.22 -11.52 -12.45
C MET A 138 9.90 -12.14 -13.67
N VAL A 139 9.22 -12.17 -14.82
CA VAL A 139 9.79 -12.62 -16.09
C VAL A 139 10.93 -11.71 -16.51
N GLU A 140 10.76 -10.39 -16.47
CA GLU A 140 11.85 -9.44 -16.75
C GLU A 140 13.05 -9.66 -15.82
N LEU A 141 12.84 -9.82 -14.52
CA LEU A 141 13.90 -10.05 -13.54
C LEU A 141 14.73 -11.30 -13.87
N LEU A 142 14.07 -12.39 -14.28
CA LEU A 142 14.75 -13.63 -14.68
C LEU A 142 15.54 -13.47 -15.98
N LEU A 143 14.99 -12.72 -16.93
CA LEU A 143 15.58 -12.50 -18.25
C LEU A 143 16.73 -11.49 -18.23
N GLY A 144 16.63 -10.50 -17.36
CA GLY A 144 17.34 -9.24 -17.48
C GLY A 144 16.73 -8.32 -18.55
N GLU A 145 16.83 -7.02 -18.31
CA GLU A 145 16.21 -5.96 -19.12
C GLU A 145 16.49 -6.09 -20.62
N SER A 146 17.75 -6.36 -21.01
CA SER A 146 18.12 -6.44 -22.43
C SER A 146 17.44 -7.60 -23.16
N ALA A 147 17.35 -8.78 -22.54
CA ALA A 147 16.70 -9.94 -23.14
C ALA A 147 15.17 -9.76 -23.16
N PHE A 148 14.61 -9.15 -22.11
CA PHE A 148 13.19 -8.83 -22.03
C PHE A 148 12.76 -7.85 -23.14
N HIS A 149 13.48 -6.75 -23.35
CA HIS A 149 13.18 -5.81 -24.44
C HIS A 149 13.26 -6.47 -25.83
N LYS A 150 14.28 -7.32 -26.07
CA LYS A 150 14.38 -8.09 -27.33
C LYS A 150 13.22 -9.08 -27.50
N ALA A 151 12.77 -9.68 -26.41
CA ALA A 151 11.63 -10.60 -26.45
C ALA A 151 10.30 -9.87 -26.74
N LEU A 152 10.09 -8.68 -26.18
CA LEU A 152 8.94 -7.84 -26.50
C LEU A 152 8.94 -7.39 -27.96
N ASP A 153 10.09 -6.94 -28.47
CA ASP A 153 10.24 -6.58 -29.89
C ASP A 153 9.90 -7.77 -30.81
N LYS A 154 10.43 -8.95 -30.48
CA LYS A 154 10.11 -10.20 -31.18
C LYS A 154 8.62 -10.52 -31.12
N TYR A 155 7.98 -10.41 -29.95
CA TYR A 155 6.56 -10.67 -29.77
C TYR A 155 5.70 -9.73 -30.62
N HIS A 156 5.90 -8.42 -30.49
CA HIS A 156 5.14 -7.42 -31.24
C HIS A 156 5.36 -7.53 -32.76
N THR A 157 6.58 -7.86 -33.20
CA THR A 157 6.87 -8.07 -34.62
C THR A 157 6.22 -9.34 -35.16
N ARG A 158 6.27 -10.45 -34.41
CA ARG A 158 5.76 -11.75 -34.85
C ARG A 158 4.24 -11.78 -34.96
N TYR A 159 3.56 -11.13 -34.02
CA TYR A 159 2.11 -11.15 -33.90
C TYR A 159 1.45 -9.85 -34.36
N ALA A 160 2.21 -8.98 -35.02
CA ALA A 160 1.72 -7.70 -35.54
C ALA A 160 0.43 -7.86 -36.36
N TYR A 161 -0.58 -7.06 -36.03
CA TYR A 161 -1.91 -7.05 -36.64
C TYR A 161 -2.67 -8.38 -36.53
N GLY A 162 -2.34 -9.17 -35.51
CA GLY A 162 -2.97 -10.46 -35.23
C GLY A 162 -3.22 -10.64 -33.75
N ASN A 163 -3.58 -11.89 -33.42
CA ASN A 163 -3.84 -12.30 -32.06
C ASN A 163 -2.73 -13.20 -31.53
N ALA A 164 -2.51 -13.16 -30.22
CA ALA A 164 -1.56 -14.04 -29.55
C ALA A 164 -2.15 -14.63 -28.27
N THR A 165 -1.66 -15.81 -27.91
CA THR A 165 -1.94 -16.48 -26.62
C THR A 165 -0.88 -16.13 -25.57
N SER A 166 -1.20 -16.32 -24.29
CA SER A 166 -0.23 -16.22 -23.20
C SER A 166 1.03 -17.07 -23.44
N MET A 167 0.84 -18.30 -23.94
CA MET A 167 1.96 -19.23 -24.16
C MET A 167 2.85 -18.83 -25.35
N GLU A 168 2.30 -18.11 -26.33
CA GLU A 168 3.08 -17.53 -27.42
C GLU A 168 3.94 -16.36 -26.97
N TRP A 169 3.41 -15.50 -26.09
CA TRP A 169 4.22 -14.48 -25.43
C TRP A 169 5.35 -15.12 -24.60
N ILE A 170 5.04 -16.15 -23.79
CA ILE A 170 6.05 -16.89 -23.02
C ILE A 170 7.11 -17.49 -23.94
N LYS A 171 6.72 -18.10 -25.06
CA LYS A 171 7.67 -18.66 -26.03
C LYS A 171 8.62 -17.60 -26.59
N CYS A 172 8.15 -16.38 -26.87
CA CYS A 172 9.03 -15.28 -27.27
C CYS A 172 10.06 -14.93 -26.18
N MET A 173 9.65 -14.94 -24.91
CA MET A 173 10.55 -14.74 -23.75
C MET A 173 11.59 -15.86 -23.63
N GLU A 174 11.18 -17.12 -23.77
CA GLU A 174 12.07 -18.29 -23.72
C GLU A 174 13.06 -18.28 -24.89
N GLU A 175 12.62 -17.97 -26.11
CA GLU A 175 13.50 -17.93 -27.29
C GLU A 175 14.62 -16.88 -27.19
N CYS A 176 14.39 -15.77 -26.49
CA CYS A 176 15.39 -14.72 -26.32
C CYS A 176 16.32 -14.94 -25.12
N SER A 177 15.90 -15.72 -24.13
CA SER A 177 16.61 -15.91 -22.87
C SER A 177 17.24 -17.29 -22.70
N GLY A 178 16.72 -18.30 -23.39
CA GLY A 178 17.08 -19.70 -23.19
C GLY A 178 16.51 -20.31 -21.90
N LEU A 179 15.72 -19.56 -21.12
CA LEU A 179 15.08 -20.06 -19.91
C LEU A 179 13.82 -20.85 -20.24
N ASN A 180 13.48 -21.83 -19.40
CA ASN A 180 12.17 -22.48 -19.42
C ASN A 180 11.28 -21.82 -18.37
N LEU A 181 10.20 -21.18 -18.83
CA LEU A 181 9.24 -20.43 -18.04
C LEU A 181 7.87 -21.10 -17.99
N GLN A 182 7.73 -22.30 -18.55
CA GLN A 182 6.45 -23.00 -18.65
C GLN A 182 5.81 -23.27 -17.28
N THR A 183 6.61 -23.74 -16.31
CA THR A 183 6.14 -24.02 -14.94
C THR A 183 5.77 -22.74 -14.19
N LEU A 184 6.60 -21.70 -14.31
CA LEU A 184 6.34 -20.36 -13.80
C LEU A 184 5.00 -19.84 -14.34
N ALA A 185 4.83 -19.81 -15.67
CA ALA A 185 3.62 -19.34 -16.34
C ALA A 185 2.38 -20.14 -15.92
N LYS A 186 2.46 -21.48 -15.96
CA LYS A 186 1.36 -22.35 -15.55
C LYS A 186 0.87 -22.02 -14.14
N THR A 187 1.80 -21.78 -13.22
CA THR A 187 1.47 -21.55 -11.81
C THR A 187 0.92 -20.15 -11.58
N TRP A 188 1.59 -19.12 -12.09
CA TRP A 188 1.21 -17.73 -11.83
C TRP A 188 -0.01 -17.26 -12.62
N LEU A 189 -0.20 -17.76 -13.84
CA LEU A 189 -1.33 -17.36 -14.67
C LEU A 189 -2.63 -18.06 -14.27
N ASN A 190 -2.56 -19.33 -13.86
CA ASN A 190 -3.76 -20.17 -13.65
C ASN A 190 -4.08 -20.44 -12.17
N ARG A 191 -3.53 -19.67 -11.23
CA ARG A 191 -3.75 -19.87 -9.80
C ARG A 191 -4.10 -18.57 -9.07
N PRO A 192 -5.26 -18.49 -8.39
CA PRO A 192 -5.55 -17.37 -7.49
C PRO A 192 -4.78 -17.53 -6.18
N GLY A 193 -4.56 -16.42 -5.48
CA GLY A 193 -3.75 -16.36 -4.27
C GLY A 193 -2.25 -16.26 -4.56
N HIS A 194 -1.47 -16.18 -3.50
CA HIS A 194 -0.05 -15.85 -3.58
C HIS A 194 0.76 -16.64 -2.56
N PRO A 195 2.07 -16.84 -2.78
CA PRO A 195 2.93 -17.51 -1.81
C PRO A 195 3.10 -16.70 -0.52
N GLU A 196 3.33 -17.43 0.57
CA GLU A 196 3.93 -16.90 1.80
C GLU A 196 5.28 -17.55 2.01
N VAL A 197 6.33 -16.74 2.12
CA VAL A 197 7.72 -17.19 2.21
C VAL A 197 8.26 -16.86 3.59
N THR A 198 8.82 -17.85 4.27
CA THR A 198 9.64 -17.64 5.46
C THR A 198 11.10 -17.94 5.14
N TYR A 199 12.01 -17.23 5.78
CA TYR A 199 13.42 -17.50 5.62
C TYR A 199 14.22 -17.28 6.91
N SER A 200 15.36 -17.94 7.02
CA SER A 200 16.37 -17.72 8.05
C SER A 200 17.73 -17.54 7.38
N THR A 201 18.65 -16.89 8.08
CA THR A 201 20.00 -16.67 7.56
C THR A 201 21.05 -17.02 8.59
N GLU A 202 22.16 -17.61 8.14
CA GLU A 202 23.32 -17.95 8.96
C GLU A 202 24.61 -17.68 8.19
N TYR A 203 25.62 -17.10 8.85
CA TYR A 203 26.97 -16.95 8.30
C TYR A 203 27.92 -17.91 9.00
N ASN A 204 28.59 -18.76 8.22
CA ASN A 204 29.63 -19.66 8.71
C ASN A 204 31.01 -19.08 8.40
N ALA A 205 31.67 -18.54 9.42
CA ALA A 205 33.01 -17.96 9.27
C ALA A 205 34.10 -18.99 8.91
N ALA A 206 33.94 -20.26 9.31
CA ALA A 206 34.92 -21.30 9.02
C ALA A 206 34.89 -21.74 7.56
N SER A 207 33.70 -21.90 6.98
CA SER A 207 33.53 -22.21 5.55
C SER A 207 33.45 -20.97 4.65
N LYS A 208 33.31 -19.77 5.23
CA LYS A 208 33.07 -18.51 4.50
C LYS A 208 31.82 -18.57 3.62
N GLU A 209 30.76 -19.18 4.14
CA GLU A 209 29.50 -19.35 3.45
C GLU A 209 28.39 -18.55 4.16
N TYR A 210 27.53 -17.92 3.37
CA TYR A 210 26.27 -17.36 3.86
C TYR A 210 25.12 -18.24 3.38
N VAL A 211 24.37 -18.79 4.32
CA VAL A 211 23.30 -19.75 4.09
C VAL A 211 21.96 -19.08 4.32
N VAL A 212 21.04 -19.26 3.39
CA VAL A 212 19.65 -18.85 3.49
C VAL A 212 18.76 -20.08 3.35
N GLU A 213 18.02 -20.40 4.41
CA GLU A 213 17.00 -21.45 4.36
C GLU A 213 15.66 -20.79 4.08
N ILE A 214 14.92 -21.32 3.10
CA ILE A 214 13.70 -20.73 2.58
C ILE A 214 12.60 -21.79 2.60
N SER A 215 11.43 -21.44 3.12
CA SER A 215 10.22 -22.27 3.07
C SER A 215 9.09 -21.44 2.46
N GLN A 216 8.25 -22.06 1.65
CA GLN A 216 7.06 -21.43 1.07
C GLN A 216 5.78 -22.25 1.31
N THR A 217 4.66 -21.55 1.44
CA THR A 217 3.30 -22.08 1.54
C THR A 217 2.35 -21.27 0.63
N GLY A 218 1.03 -21.51 0.72
CA GLY A 218 0.01 -20.80 -0.05
C GLY A 218 -0.44 -21.55 -1.31
N PHE A 219 -0.16 -22.85 -1.36
CA PHE A 219 -0.54 -23.74 -2.47
C PHE A 219 -1.27 -25.01 -2.00
N GLU A 220 -1.27 -25.29 -0.70
CA GLU A 220 -1.75 -26.53 -0.10
C GLU A 220 -3.25 -26.75 -0.34
N ASP A 221 -4.05 -25.69 -0.22
CA ASP A 221 -5.52 -25.74 -0.36
C ASP A 221 -6.01 -25.67 -1.82
N LYS A 222 -5.10 -25.78 -2.80
CA LYS A 222 -5.46 -25.73 -4.22
C LYS A 222 -5.90 -27.12 -4.73
N PRO A 223 -6.67 -27.19 -5.84
CA PRO A 223 -7.08 -28.47 -6.41
C PRO A 223 -5.88 -29.37 -6.77
N ALA A 224 -6.10 -30.68 -6.71
CA ALA A 224 -5.09 -31.68 -7.05
C ALA A 224 -4.50 -31.44 -8.45
N GLY A 225 -3.17 -31.47 -8.55
CA GLY A 225 -2.45 -31.14 -9.79
C GLY A 225 -2.12 -29.65 -9.97
N ASN A 226 -2.64 -28.78 -9.09
CA ASN A 226 -2.27 -27.37 -8.98
C ASN A 226 -1.96 -26.94 -7.53
N ASN A 227 -1.64 -27.90 -6.66
CA ASN A 227 -1.29 -27.70 -5.25
C ASN A 227 0.21 -27.89 -4.97
N GLY A 228 1.06 -27.56 -5.95
CA GLY A 228 2.52 -27.61 -5.85
C GLY A 228 3.15 -26.25 -5.55
N PRO A 229 4.44 -26.22 -5.15
CA PRO A 229 5.17 -24.98 -4.86
C PRO A 229 5.14 -23.98 -6.02
N TRP A 230 5.28 -22.70 -5.69
CA TRP A 230 5.44 -21.64 -6.69
C TRP A 230 6.88 -21.59 -7.17
N GLU A 231 7.10 -21.24 -8.43
CA GLU A 231 8.42 -20.80 -8.89
C GLU A 231 8.56 -19.30 -8.57
N ILE A 232 9.47 -18.93 -7.68
CA ILE A 232 9.59 -17.57 -7.14
C ILE A 232 11.03 -17.04 -7.35
N PRO A 233 11.24 -15.97 -8.13
CA PRO A 233 12.53 -15.32 -8.22
C PRO A 233 12.79 -14.44 -6.98
N ILE A 234 13.85 -14.75 -6.24
CA ILE A 234 14.35 -13.95 -5.12
C ILE A 234 15.57 -13.18 -5.59
N ASP A 235 15.41 -11.87 -5.82
CA ASP A 235 16.56 -10.97 -6.01
C ASP A 235 17.18 -10.67 -4.64
N TRP A 236 18.47 -10.92 -4.47
CA TRP A 236 19.15 -10.81 -3.18
C TRP A 236 20.45 -10.00 -3.27
N SER A 237 20.81 -9.37 -2.16
CA SER A 237 22.12 -8.75 -1.95
C SER A 237 22.64 -9.00 -0.53
N LEU A 238 23.91 -9.42 -0.40
CA LEU A 238 24.63 -9.37 0.87
C LEU A 238 25.21 -7.97 1.03
N VAL A 239 24.85 -7.27 2.10
CA VAL A 239 25.22 -5.86 2.27
C VAL A 239 26.10 -5.67 3.50
N LYS A 240 27.12 -4.83 3.36
CA LYS A 240 27.99 -4.39 4.45
C LYS A 240 28.35 -2.93 4.26
N ASP A 241 28.26 -2.13 5.32
CA ASP A 241 28.53 -0.68 5.29
C ASP A 241 27.75 0.03 4.17
N GLY A 242 26.49 -0.37 3.95
CA GLY A 242 25.61 0.15 2.89
C GLY A 242 25.99 -0.25 1.47
N LYS A 243 26.98 -1.12 1.27
CA LYS A 243 27.44 -1.56 -0.05
C LYS A 243 27.11 -3.02 -0.30
N SER A 244 26.64 -3.32 -1.50
CA SER A 244 26.41 -4.69 -1.95
C SER A 244 27.75 -5.41 -2.15
N LEU A 245 28.00 -6.45 -1.36
CA LEU A 245 29.18 -7.32 -1.47
C LEU A 245 28.99 -8.35 -2.59
N LYS A 246 27.81 -8.97 -2.64
CA LYS A 246 27.40 -9.95 -3.65
C LYS A 246 25.92 -9.82 -3.91
N THR A 247 25.52 -10.04 -5.16
CA THR A 247 24.13 -10.01 -5.60
C THR A 247 23.82 -11.22 -6.46
N GLY A 248 22.54 -11.55 -6.59
CA GLY A 248 22.08 -12.58 -7.52
C GLY A 248 20.57 -12.74 -7.49
N VAL A 249 20.07 -13.58 -8.39
CA VAL A 249 18.68 -14.01 -8.40
C VAL A 249 18.64 -15.51 -8.14
N PHE A 250 17.90 -15.93 -7.11
CA PHE A 250 17.69 -17.33 -6.79
C PHE A 250 16.25 -17.73 -7.10
N LEU A 251 16.06 -18.73 -7.95
CA LEU A 251 14.73 -19.22 -8.32
C LEU A 251 14.33 -20.37 -7.38
N VAL A 252 13.44 -20.09 -6.44
CA VAL A 252 12.87 -21.08 -5.52
C VAL A 252 11.85 -21.90 -6.28
N LYS A 253 11.97 -23.24 -6.29
CA LYS A 253 11.08 -24.15 -7.04
C LYS A 253 10.39 -25.21 -6.19
N THR A 254 10.87 -25.38 -4.95
CA THR A 254 10.42 -26.41 -4.01
C THR A 254 9.78 -25.77 -2.80
N LYS A 255 9.06 -26.57 -2.00
CA LYS A 255 8.49 -26.12 -0.72
C LYS A 255 9.60 -25.56 0.17
N ASP A 256 10.65 -26.35 0.35
CA ASP A 256 11.84 -26.00 1.11
C ASP A 256 13.03 -25.88 0.16
N ALA A 257 13.79 -24.81 0.27
CA ALA A 257 14.95 -24.53 -0.56
C ALA A 257 16.10 -23.96 0.27
N LYS A 258 17.32 -24.14 -0.23
CA LYS A 258 18.53 -23.65 0.41
C LYS A 258 19.38 -22.90 -0.61
N LEU A 259 19.66 -21.63 -0.33
CA LEU A 259 20.63 -20.82 -1.06
C LEU A 259 21.93 -20.77 -0.25
N VAL A 260 23.02 -21.28 -0.83
CA VAL A 260 24.36 -21.19 -0.25
C VAL A 260 25.18 -20.22 -1.09
N ILE A 261 25.64 -19.14 -0.48
CA ILE A 261 26.48 -18.13 -1.12
C ILE A 261 27.92 -18.36 -0.65
N PRO A 262 28.81 -18.89 -1.51
CA PRO A 262 30.19 -19.17 -1.14
C PRO A 262 31.05 -17.90 -1.16
N ASP A 263 32.30 -18.03 -0.73
CA ASP A 263 33.35 -16.99 -0.77
C ASP A 263 32.93 -15.65 -0.14
N VAL A 264 32.28 -15.71 1.03
CA VAL A 264 31.87 -14.55 1.84
C VAL A 264 32.96 -14.31 2.90
N ALA A 265 33.94 -13.47 2.54
CA ALA A 265 35.15 -13.28 3.33
C ALA A 265 34.92 -12.71 4.74
N GLU A 266 33.88 -11.90 4.89
CA GLU A 266 33.49 -11.28 6.15
C GLU A 266 31.98 -11.36 6.32
N GLU A 267 31.50 -11.41 7.57
CA GLU A 267 30.08 -11.39 7.86
C GLU A 267 29.43 -10.11 7.30
N PRO A 268 28.39 -10.23 6.44
CA PRO A 268 27.56 -9.11 6.01
C PRO A 268 26.76 -8.55 7.19
N ASP A 269 26.42 -7.26 7.14
CA ASP A 269 25.53 -6.67 8.14
C ASP A 269 24.14 -7.31 8.08
N TYR A 270 23.63 -7.53 6.86
CA TYR A 270 22.33 -8.15 6.58
C TYR A 270 22.25 -8.71 5.14
N LEU A 271 21.19 -9.47 4.90
CA LEU A 271 20.72 -9.88 3.59
C LEU A 271 19.55 -8.96 3.17
N SER A 272 19.72 -8.22 2.08
CA SER A 272 18.61 -7.55 1.41
C SER A 272 17.88 -8.59 0.55
N PHE A 273 16.81 -9.17 1.10
CA PHE A 273 16.07 -10.29 0.51
C PHE A 273 14.90 -9.80 -0.36
N ALA A 274 14.66 -10.47 -1.50
CA ALA A 274 13.56 -10.16 -2.42
C ALA A 274 13.45 -8.66 -2.79
N ARG A 275 14.58 -8.05 -3.16
CA ARG A 275 14.71 -6.61 -3.47
C ARG A 275 13.63 -6.13 -4.47
N GLY A 276 13.15 -4.91 -4.28
CA GLY A 276 12.06 -4.33 -5.04
C GLY A 276 10.76 -5.15 -4.91
N TRP A 277 10.59 -5.90 -3.83
CA TRP A 277 9.54 -6.89 -3.66
C TRP A 277 9.50 -7.87 -4.84
N SER A 278 10.58 -8.61 -5.10
CA SER A 278 10.87 -9.34 -6.35
C SER A 278 9.81 -10.37 -6.82
N PHE A 279 8.78 -10.64 -6.03
CA PHE A 279 7.65 -11.48 -6.38
C PHE A 279 6.36 -10.99 -5.71
N PHE A 280 5.20 -11.30 -6.32
CA PHE A 280 3.89 -10.99 -5.73
C PHE A 280 3.58 -11.96 -4.58
N GLY A 281 3.79 -11.54 -3.33
CA GLY A 281 3.48 -12.37 -2.17
C GLY A 281 3.98 -11.76 -0.86
N LYS A 282 4.11 -12.58 0.18
CA LYS A 282 4.63 -12.15 1.48
C LYS A 282 5.95 -12.84 1.80
N SER A 283 6.86 -12.13 2.44
CA SER A 283 8.10 -12.69 2.98
C SER A 283 8.29 -12.29 4.44
N LYS A 284 8.83 -13.19 5.27
CA LYS A 284 9.16 -12.93 6.67
C LYS A 284 10.45 -13.62 7.08
N GLN A 285 11.40 -12.84 7.61
CA GLN A 285 12.58 -13.41 8.26
C GLN A 285 12.19 -13.97 9.64
N THR A 286 12.67 -15.16 9.97
CA THR A 286 12.31 -15.87 11.21
C THR A 286 13.31 -15.65 12.35
N ASN A 287 14.54 -15.24 12.05
CA ASN A 287 15.59 -14.96 13.01
C ASN A 287 16.21 -13.53 12.92
N PRO A 288 15.42 -12.45 12.69
CA PRO A 288 15.98 -11.11 12.67
C PRO A 288 16.37 -10.64 14.09
N SER A 289 17.40 -9.80 14.18
CA SER A 289 17.69 -9.03 15.40
C SER A 289 17.38 -7.56 15.17
N ILE A 290 16.95 -6.85 16.22
CA ILE A 290 16.67 -5.40 16.12
C ILE A 290 17.91 -4.64 15.65
N ALA A 291 19.11 -5.00 16.12
CA ALA A 291 20.34 -4.38 15.66
C ALA A 291 20.58 -4.55 14.15
N ARG A 292 20.30 -5.74 13.59
CA ARG A 292 20.41 -6.02 12.15
C ARG A 292 19.34 -5.26 11.36
N LEU A 293 18.11 -5.24 11.83
CA LEU A 293 17.01 -4.48 11.21
C LEU A 293 17.29 -2.97 11.21
N THR A 294 17.83 -2.42 12.31
CA THR A 294 18.23 -1.00 12.37
C THR A 294 19.32 -0.68 11.35
N LYS A 295 20.35 -1.53 11.21
CA LYS A 295 21.38 -1.36 10.16
C LYS A 295 20.79 -1.40 8.76
N GLN A 296 19.86 -2.32 8.50
CA GLN A 296 19.17 -2.44 7.23
C GLN A 296 18.31 -1.21 6.94
N ALA A 297 17.51 -0.76 7.89
CA ALA A 297 16.68 0.45 7.78
C ALA A 297 17.50 1.73 7.53
N LEU A 298 18.75 1.77 7.99
CA LEU A 298 19.64 2.90 7.73
C LEU A 298 20.26 2.84 6.33
N SER A 299 20.71 1.65 5.89
CA SER A 299 21.70 1.54 4.81
C SER A 299 21.32 0.65 3.64
N ASP A 300 20.15 0.00 3.65
CA ASP A 300 19.76 -0.88 2.55
C ASP A 300 19.58 -0.06 1.27
N PRO A 301 20.27 -0.40 0.16
CA PRO A 301 20.10 0.31 -1.10
C PRO A 301 18.71 0.12 -1.72
N ASP A 302 17.95 -0.89 -1.27
CA ASP A 302 16.58 -1.12 -1.72
C ASP A 302 15.57 -0.40 -0.82
N ALA A 303 14.80 0.55 -1.39
CA ALA A 303 13.86 1.37 -0.63
C ALA A 303 12.72 0.56 0.02
N VAL A 304 12.30 -0.54 -0.62
CA VAL A 304 11.25 -1.42 -0.07
C VAL A 304 11.76 -2.16 1.16
N ASN A 305 12.95 -2.75 1.09
CA ASN A 305 13.57 -3.44 2.20
C ASN A 305 13.98 -2.47 3.32
N LYS A 306 14.42 -1.26 2.98
CA LYS A 306 14.64 -0.17 3.94
C LYS A 306 13.35 0.15 4.71
N TYR A 307 12.22 0.28 4.03
CA TYR A 307 10.91 0.45 4.66
C TYR A 307 10.51 -0.74 5.54
N GLN A 308 10.65 -1.97 5.05
CA GLN A 308 10.25 -3.17 5.81
C GLN A 308 11.06 -3.30 7.11
N ALA A 309 12.36 -3.04 7.05
CA ALA A 309 13.23 -3.06 8.22
C ALA A 309 12.87 -1.94 9.20
N TYR A 310 12.67 -0.70 8.72
CA TYR A 310 12.20 0.41 9.56
C TYR A 310 10.87 0.06 10.23
N ARG A 311 9.91 -0.48 9.47
CA ARG A 311 8.58 -0.86 9.96
C ARG A 311 8.66 -1.94 11.04
N ALA A 312 9.55 -2.93 10.89
CA ALA A 312 9.73 -3.95 11.92
C ALA A 312 10.25 -3.38 13.24
N VAL A 313 11.21 -2.43 13.19
CA VAL A 313 11.70 -1.73 14.39
C VAL A 313 10.62 -0.84 14.99
N ALA A 314 9.92 -0.04 14.16
CA ALA A 314 8.84 0.83 14.60
C ALA A 314 7.68 0.05 15.23
N ASP A 315 7.27 -1.08 14.65
CA ASP A 315 6.21 -1.93 15.19
C ASP A 315 6.63 -2.58 16.51
N THR A 316 7.92 -2.88 16.71
CA THR A 316 8.43 -3.39 18.00
C THR A 316 8.26 -2.34 19.10
N GLU A 317 8.64 -1.09 18.84
CA GLU A 317 8.43 0.02 19.79
C GLU A 317 6.94 0.30 20.00
N LYS A 318 6.13 0.25 18.94
CA LYS A 318 4.69 0.44 19.00
C LYS A 318 4.01 -0.63 19.84
N ALA A 319 4.39 -1.91 19.68
CA ALA A 319 3.89 -3.03 20.48
C ALA A 319 4.17 -2.81 21.97
N LYS A 320 5.41 -2.43 22.32
CA LYS A 320 5.81 -2.10 23.70
C LYS A 320 4.92 -1.01 24.31
N VAL A 321 4.63 0.05 23.56
CA VAL A 321 3.75 1.14 24.02
C VAL A 321 2.31 0.65 24.17
N ILE A 322 1.78 -0.09 23.19
CA ILE A 322 0.41 -0.65 23.25
C ILE A 322 0.25 -1.52 24.51
N GLU A 323 1.16 -2.46 24.75
CA GLU A 323 1.10 -3.35 25.90
C GLU A 323 1.16 -2.61 27.24
N GLY A 324 1.99 -1.57 27.34
CA GLY A 324 2.02 -0.73 28.54
C GLY A 324 0.72 0.04 28.75
N LEU A 325 0.17 0.66 27.69
CA LEU A 325 -1.11 1.37 27.76
C LEU A 325 -2.26 0.44 28.17
N LEU A 326 -2.28 -0.80 27.67
CA LEU A 326 -3.28 -1.81 28.07
C LEU A 326 -3.16 -2.21 29.55
N LYS A 327 -1.98 -2.08 30.15
CA LYS A 327 -1.72 -2.30 31.59
C LYS A 327 -1.91 -1.03 32.43
N GLY A 328 -2.27 0.11 31.81
CA GLY A 328 -2.36 1.41 32.47
C GLY A 328 -0.99 2.06 32.78
N ASP A 329 0.09 1.51 32.22
CA ASP A 329 1.44 2.05 32.39
C ASP A 329 1.74 3.13 31.35
N LYS A 330 1.83 4.38 31.81
CA LYS A 330 2.21 5.54 30.98
C LYS A 330 3.70 5.90 31.08
N GLN A 331 4.48 5.16 31.85
CA GLN A 331 5.92 5.37 32.03
C GLN A 331 6.77 4.60 31.01
N VAL A 332 6.15 3.88 30.06
CA VAL A 332 6.87 3.21 28.97
C VAL A 332 7.80 4.19 28.27
N GLU A 333 9.07 3.83 28.13
CA GLU A 333 10.04 4.63 27.41
C GLU A 333 10.16 4.17 25.96
N ILE A 334 10.20 5.09 25.01
CA ILE A 334 10.54 4.79 23.61
C ILE A 334 12.07 4.84 23.49
N SER A 335 12.67 3.85 22.83
CA SER A 335 14.13 3.76 22.76
C SER A 335 14.78 4.95 22.04
N SER A 336 15.93 5.40 22.55
CA SER A 336 16.74 6.43 21.90
C SER A 336 17.20 6.03 20.50
N GLU A 337 17.45 4.74 20.32
CA GLU A 337 17.89 4.10 19.08
C GLU A 337 16.82 4.21 17.99
N PHE A 338 15.54 4.00 18.34
CA PHE A 338 14.44 4.24 17.40
C PHE A 338 14.32 5.72 17.03
N VAL A 339 14.41 6.62 18.01
CA VAL A 339 14.34 8.07 17.77
C VAL A 339 15.48 8.52 16.84
N GLU A 340 16.69 7.99 17.03
CA GLU A 340 17.84 8.24 16.17
C GLU A 340 17.67 7.64 14.77
N LEU A 341 17.18 6.41 14.66
CA LEU A 341 16.86 5.76 13.39
C LEU A 341 15.87 6.61 12.57
N HIS A 342 14.74 6.98 13.17
CA HIS A 342 13.71 7.79 12.51
C HIS A 342 14.29 9.13 12.01
N SER A 343 15.04 9.83 12.87
CA SER A 343 15.65 11.12 12.52
C SER A 343 16.70 11.00 11.41
N SER A 344 17.48 9.91 11.40
CA SER A 344 18.51 9.67 10.40
C SER A 344 17.90 9.51 9.01
N ILE A 345 16.78 8.79 8.90
CA ILE A 345 16.03 8.67 7.64
C ILE A 345 15.35 10.00 7.28
N LEU A 346 14.77 10.71 8.25
CA LEU A 346 14.04 11.98 8.01
C LEU A 346 14.94 13.02 7.34
N PHE A 347 16.17 13.13 7.79
CA PHE A 347 17.15 14.10 7.30
C PHE A 347 18.17 13.52 6.29
N SER A 348 17.97 12.29 5.82
CA SER A 348 18.84 11.65 4.83
C SER A 348 18.69 12.25 3.43
N ASP A 349 19.78 12.28 2.68
CA ASP A 349 19.81 12.60 1.25
C ASP A 349 19.87 11.34 0.35
N GLU A 350 19.89 10.13 0.94
CA GLU A 350 19.92 8.86 0.20
C GLU A 350 18.58 8.48 -0.44
N LEU A 351 17.48 9.01 0.10
CA LEU A 351 16.13 8.78 -0.38
C LEU A 351 15.51 10.10 -0.86
N THR A 352 14.67 10.01 -1.89
CA THR A 352 13.85 11.13 -2.32
C THR A 352 12.93 11.60 -1.18
N PRO A 353 12.59 12.89 -1.11
CA PRO A 353 11.75 13.44 -0.05
C PRO A 353 10.43 12.67 0.20
N SER A 354 9.74 12.21 -0.85
CA SER A 354 8.51 11.43 -0.71
C SER A 354 8.77 9.98 -0.29
N ALA A 355 9.87 9.35 -0.71
CA ALA A 355 10.26 8.04 -0.22
C ALA A 355 10.58 8.07 1.28
N ARG A 356 11.21 9.13 1.78
CA ARG A 356 11.37 9.37 3.23
C ARG A 356 10.01 9.49 3.93
N ALA A 357 9.13 10.33 3.41
CA ALA A 357 7.80 10.55 3.97
C ALA A 357 6.95 9.25 4.00
N LEU A 358 7.02 8.43 2.95
CA LEU A 358 6.38 7.11 2.91
C LEU A 358 7.01 6.16 3.92
N THR A 359 8.33 6.15 4.03
CA THR A 359 9.05 5.26 4.94
C THR A 359 8.65 5.50 6.39
N LEU A 360 8.66 6.78 6.78
CA LEU A 360 8.42 7.27 8.13
C LEU A 360 6.94 7.43 8.49
N GLY A 361 6.05 7.34 7.51
CA GLY A 361 4.61 7.44 7.73
C GLY A 361 4.14 6.34 8.67
N GLU A 362 3.75 6.69 9.89
CA GLU A 362 3.27 5.71 10.86
C GLU A 362 1.82 5.28 10.55
N ALA A 363 1.65 4.01 10.20
CA ALA A 363 0.32 3.47 9.97
C ALA A 363 -0.44 3.30 11.29
N LYS A 364 -1.77 3.50 11.25
CA LYS A 364 -2.71 3.12 12.32
C LYS A 364 -2.94 1.60 12.38
N THR A 365 -1.90 0.82 12.10
CA THR A 365 -1.87 -0.64 12.11
C THR A 365 -0.52 -1.11 12.67
N ILE A 366 -0.41 -2.40 13.01
CA ILE A 366 0.81 -3.01 13.54
C ILE A 366 1.04 -4.41 12.92
N PRO A 367 1.34 -4.47 11.61
CA PRO A 367 1.31 -5.72 10.83
C PRO A 367 2.26 -6.81 11.33
N ASN A 368 3.34 -6.46 12.04
CA ASN A 368 4.27 -7.45 12.61
C ASN A 368 3.78 -8.13 13.90
N TYR A 369 2.75 -7.56 14.55
CA TYR A 369 2.14 -8.04 15.80
C TYR A 369 0.63 -8.20 15.59
N ASP A 370 0.27 -9.27 14.87
CA ASP A 370 -1.10 -9.54 14.44
C ASP A 370 -2.07 -9.71 15.62
N GLU A 371 -1.57 -10.21 16.75
CA GLU A 371 -2.29 -10.33 18.02
C GLU A 371 -2.69 -8.97 18.62
N LEU A 372 -1.91 -7.91 18.38
CA LEU A 372 -2.20 -6.56 18.86
C LEU A 372 -3.06 -5.74 17.89
N SER A 373 -3.29 -6.23 16.67
CA SER A 373 -3.89 -5.46 15.57
C SER A 373 -5.35 -5.05 15.78
N HIS A 374 -6.03 -5.59 16.80
CA HIS A 374 -7.42 -5.27 17.13
C HIS A 374 -7.55 -4.12 18.17
N HIS A 375 -6.44 -3.66 18.77
CA HIS A 375 -6.45 -2.59 19.78
C HIS A 375 -6.36 -1.18 19.17
N TYR A 376 -7.36 -0.79 18.37
CA TYR A 376 -7.31 0.42 17.54
C TYR A 376 -6.99 1.72 18.31
N VAL A 377 -7.60 1.94 19.47
CA VAL A 377 -7.35 3.14 20.32
C VAL A 377 -5.91 3.17 20.85
N ALA A 378 -5.39 2.02 21.28
CA ALA A 378 -4.02 1.90 21.77
C ALA A 378 -3.02 2.07 20.63
N ILE A 379 -3.31 1.55 19.43
CA ILE A 379 -2.49 1.74 18.22
C ILE A 379 -2.40 3.23 17.85
N ASN A 380 -3.53 3.96 17.86
CA ASN A 380 -3.57 5.39 17.57
C ASN A 380 -2.75 6.19 18.61
N SER A 381 -2.92 5.85 19.89
CA SER A 381 -2.16 6.45 20.99
C SER A 381 -0.65 6.17 20.86
N ALA A 382 -0.27 4.92 20.60
CA ALA A 382 1.13 4.54 20.42
C ALA A 382 1.77 5.21 19.21
N THR A 383 1.03 5.33 18.10
CA THR A 383 1.46 6.08 16.92
C THR A 383 1.79 7.54 17.26
N THR A 384 0.91 8.20 18.00
CA THR A 384 1.15 9.57 18.48
C THR A 384 2.37 9.64 19.41
N ALA A 385 2.53 8.66 20.31
CA ALA A 385 3.67 8.60 21.24
C ALA A 385 5.02 8.49 20.51
N LEU A 386 5.11 7.65 19.47
CA LEU A 386 6.32 7.50 18.63
C LEU A 386 6.70 8.83 17.96
N LEU A 387 5.72 9.52 17.35
CA LEU A 387 5.95 10.83 16.73
C LEU A 387 6.35 11.90 17.76
N GLN A 388 5.74 11.89 18.96
CA GLN A 388 6.09 12.78 20.07
C GLN A 388 7.52 12.57 20.55
N ALA A 389 8.02 11.33 20.61
CA ALA A 389 9.39 11.05 21.01
C ALA A 389 10.43 11.62 20.02
N VAL A 390 10.16 11.50 18.71
CA VAL A 390 11.00 12.11 17.67
C VAL A 390 10.96 13.64 17.77
N TRP A 391 9.76 14.20 17.91
CA TRP A 391 9.54 15.63 18.07
C TRP A 391 10.30 16.20 19.28
N ALA A 392 10.21 15.54 20.44
CA ALA A 392 10.82 16.02 21.68
C ALA A 392 12.35 16.21 21.56
N LYS A 393 13.03 15.39 20.74
CA LYS A 393 14.49 15.49 20.52
C LYS A 393 14.86 16.42 19.36
N TYR A 394 14.06 16.48 18.30
CA TYR A 394 14.44 17.12 17.02
C TYR A 394 13.52 18.27 16.56
N SER A 395 12.68 18.81 17.45
CA SER A 395 11.70 19.87 17.12
C SER A 395 12.30 21.04 16.34
N LYS A 396 13.46 21.57 16.76
CA LYS A 396 14.13 22.69 16.08
C LYS A 396 14.51 22.35 14.63
N GLN A 397 15.06 21.16 14.38
CA GLN A 397 15.41 20.72 13.04
C GLN A 397 14.17 20.47 12.18
N ILE A 398 13.12 19.88 12.76
CA ILE A 398 11.84 19.62 12.08
C ILE A 398 11.18 20.93 11.66
N GLU A 399 11.09 21.92 12.56
CA GLU A 399 10.53 23.23 12.25
C GLU A 399 11.35 23.95 11.18
N SER A 400 12.69 23.94 11.30
CA SER A 400 13.56 24.54 10.30
C SER A 400 13.38 23.92 8.91
N ALA A 401 13.29 22.59 8.83
CA ALA A 401 13.03 21.87 7.58
C ALA A 401 11.65 22.20 7.01
N TYR A 402 10.61 22.25 7.85
CA TYR A 402 9.26 22.61 7.43
C TYR A 402 9.21 24.04 6.88
N THR A 403 9.77 25.01 7.61
CA THR A 403 9.83 26.41 7.18
C THR A 403 10.59 26.55 5.87
N LYS A 404 11.71 25.85 5.69
CA LYS A 404 12.47 25.85 4.44
C LYS A 404 11.61 25.39 3.26
N LEU A 405 10.91 24.26 3.41
CA LEU A 405 10.02 23.75 2.35
C LEU A 405 8.83 24.68 2.08
N CYS A 406 8.32 25.39 3.09
CA CYS A 406 7.32 26.43 2.89
C CYS A 406 7.86 27.62 2.08
N GLN A 407 9.09 28.08 2.37
CA GLN A 407 9.73 29.20 1.66
C GLN A 407 10.10 28.86 0.21
N GLU A 408 10.46 27.61 -0.06
CA GLU A 408 10.78 27.13 -1.41
C GLU A 408 9.52 26.85 -2.25
N SER A 409 8.34 26.79 -1.61
CA SER A 409 7.06 26.50 -2.25
C SER A 409 6.68 27.60 -3.24
N ARG A 410 6.37 27.20 -4.48
CA ARG A 410 5.99 28.12 -5.57
C ARG A 410 4.88 27.54 -6.42
N SER A 411 4.16 28.39 -7.16
CA SER A 411 3.32 27.92 -8.27
C SER A 411 4.23 27.36 -9.37
N GLY A 412 3.78 26.30 -10.06
CA GLY A 412 4.58 25.64 -11.09
C GLY A 412 3.96 24.32 -11.53
N PRO A 413 4.60 23.59 -12.46
CA PRO A 413 4.18 22.25 -12.85
C PRO A 413 4.04 21.35 -11.63
N HIS A 414 2.99 20.53 -11.60
CA HIS A 414 2.67 19.70 -10.44
C HIS A 414 3.84 18.78 -10.04
N SER A 415 4.56 18.24 -11.03
CA SER A 415 5.69 17.32 -10.85
C SER A 415 6.90 17.93 -10.14
N GLU A 416 7.24 19.20 -10.34
CA GLU A 416 8.51 19.79 -9.85
C GLU A 416 8.69 19.77 -8.33
N GLN A 417 7.58 19.84 -7.59
CA GLN A 417 7.59 19.92 -6.12
C GLN A 417 6.92 18.70 -5.48
N PHE A 418 6.53 17.71 -6.30
CA PHE A 418 5.80 16.51 -5.87
C PHE A 418 6.44 15.83 -4.66
N GLN A 419 7.76 15.65 -4.76
CA GLN A 419 8.61 15.06 -3.73
C GLN A 419 8.54 15.86 -2.42
N GLN A 420 8.81 17.16 -2.49
CA GLN A 420 8.87 18.05 -1.34
C GLN A 420 7.53 18.19 -0.63
N ARG A 421 6.41 18.17 -1.36
CA ARG A 421 5.07 18.26 -0.77
C ARG A 421 4.75 17.08 0.14
N ALA A 422 5.19 15.86 -0.21
CA ALA A 422 5.02 14.69 0.64
C ALA A 422 5.80 14.84 1.97
N LEU A 423 7.06 15.25 1.90
CA LEU A 423 7.89 15.48 3.08
C LEU A 423 7.37 16.63 3.95
N LYS A 424 6.94 17.74 3.34
CA LYS A 424 6.37 18.89 4.05
C LYS A 424 5.15 18.49 4.89
N ARG A 425 4.26 17.65 4.33
CA ARG A 425 3.11 17.11 5.06
C ARG A 425 3.52 16.22 6.21
N HIS A 426 4.52 15.36 6.03
CA HIS A 426 5.03 14.51 7.11
C HIS A 426 5.65 15.31 8.25
N LEU A 427 6.45 16.35 7.95
CA LEU A 427 7.00 17.27 8.95
C LEU A 427 5.89 17.97 9.74
N LEU A 428 4.81 18.37 9.07
CA LEU A 428 3.65 18.98 9.72
C LEU A 428 2.94 18.00 10.69
N LEU A 429 2.87 16.71 10.36
CA LEU A 429 2.35 15.67 11.28
C LEU A 429 3.21 15.54 12.55
N LEU A 430 4.53 15.65 12.44
CA LEU A 430 5.42 15.66 13.62
C LEU A 430 5.20 16.90 14.49
N ILE A 431 5.02 18.07 13.87
CA ILE A 431 4.69 19.33 14.57
C ILE A 431 3.33 19.19 15.29
N GLU A 432 2.35 18.61 14.64
CA GLU A 432 1.02 18.36 15.21
C GLU A 432 1.08 17.41 16.41
N ALA A 433 1.79 16.28 16.29
CA ALA A 433 1.99 15.36 17.40
C ALA A 433 2.64 16.05 18.60
N GLY A 434 3.61 16.93 18.36
CA GLY A 434 4.26 17.75 19.37
C GLY A 434 3.35 18.79 20.05
N GLY A 435 2.32 19.26 19.34
CA GLY A 435 1.31 20.18 19.90
C GLY A 435 0.25 19.48 20.75
N LYS A 436 0.09 18.16 20.63
CA LYS A 436 -0.86 17.37 21.44
C LYS A 436 -0.32 17.11 22.85
N PRO A 437 -1.19 16.87 23.84
CA PRO A 437 -0.76 16.41 25.17
C PRO A 437 0.09 15.13 25.07
N PRO A 438 1.14 14.97 25.89
CA PRO A 438 1.95 13.76 25.90
C PRO A 438 1.12 12.51 26.18
N VAL A 439 1.23 11.49 25.32
CA VAL A 439 0.59 10.19 25.53
C VAL A 439 1.25 9.44 26.69
N LEU A 440 2.58 9.48 26.74
CA LEU A 440 3.42 8.86 27.76
C LEU A 440 4.00 9.93 28.66
N SER A 441 4.00 9.71 29.97
CA SER A 441 4.55 10.65 30.95
C SER A 441 6.08 10.69 30.95
N SER A 442 6.71 9.68 30.36
CA SER A 442 8.16 9.60 30.13
C SER A 442 8.64 10.53 29.01
N THR A 443 7.75 10.97 28.10
CA THR A 443 8.11 11.82 26.96
C THR A 443 8.06 13.30 27.36
N PRO A 444 9.18 14.06 27.23
CA PRO A 444 9.18 15.49 27.51
C PRO A 444 8.24 16.27 26.59
N GLN A 445 7.43 17.17 27.16
CA GLN A 445 6.59 18.06 26.37
C GLN A 445 7.41 19.24 25.85
N VAL A 446 7.49 19.38 24.53
CA VAL A 446 8.13 20.51 23.85
C VAL A 446 7.07 21.19 22.97
N ALA A 447 6.65 22.39 23.34
CA ALA A 447 5.62 23.11 22.56
C ALA A 447 6.17 23.57 21.20
N PRO A 448 5.42 23.39 20.09
CA PRO A 448 5.72 24.02 18.81
C PRO A 448 5.82 25.53 18.89
N THR A 449 6.71 26.12 18.10
CA THR A 449 6.89 27.57 17.99
C THR A 449 5.64 28.24 17.43
N ALA A 450 4.94 27.58 16.51
CA ALA A 450 3.65 28.00 15.99
C ALA A 450 2.60 26.91 16.23
N ALA A 451 1.38 27.31 16.59
CA ALA A 451 0.29 26.38 16.82
C ALA A 451 0.02 25.54 15.55
N PRO A 452 -0.08 24.20 15.64
CA PRO A 452 -0.30 23.35 14.47
C PRO A 452 -1.53 23.74 13.63
N ALA A 453 -2.63 24.12 14.27
CA ALA A 453 -3.84 24.60 13.58
C ALA A 453 -3.60 25.86 12.74
N VAL A 454 -2.70 26.75 13.17
CA VAL A 454 -2.33 27.96 12.40
C VAL A 454 -1.53 27.57 11.16
N LEU A 455 -0.57 26.64 11.28
CA LEU A 455 0.20 26.14 10.15
C LEU A 455 -0.69 25.37 9.15
N ALA A 456 -1.64 24.57 9.66
CA ALA A 456 -2.61 23.86 8.84
C ALA A 456 -3.54 24.82 8.08
N LEU A 457 -4.01 25.89 8.75
CA LEU A 457 -4.84 26.91 8.13
C LEU A 457 -4.09 27.72 7.07
N ASP A 458 -2.81 28.03 7.31
CA ASP A 458 -1.92 28.65 6.33
C ASP A 458 -1.80 27.75 5.08
N LEU A 459 -1.54 26.46 5.28
CA LEU A 459 -1.44 25.48 4.19
C LEU A 459 -2.75 25.38 3.38
N LEU A 460 -3.91 25.38 4.05
CA LEU A 460 -5.23 25.39 3.43
C LEU A 460 -5.48 26.63 2.57
N ARG A 461 -5.11 27.81 3.07
CA ARG A 461 -5.43 29.09 2.44
C ARG A 461 -4.44 29.48 1.35
N ASN A 462 -3.16 29.20 1.56
CA ASN A 462 -2.08 29.80 0.78
C ASN A 462 -1.40 28.81 -0.18
N SER A 463 -1.53 27.50 0.01
CA SER A 463 -0.97 26.54 -0.95
C SER A 463 -1.68 26.63 -2.31
N THR A 464 -0.94 26.40 -3.39
CA THR A 464 -1.53 26.21 -4.74
C THR A 464 -1.87 24.76 -5.06
N PHE A 465 -1.51 23.81 -4.18
CA PHE A 465 -1.64 22.38 -4.44
C PHE A 465 -2.77 21.75 -3.62
N ALA A 466 -3.64 21.00 -4.28
CA ALA A 466 -4.82 20.41 -3.63
C ALA A 466 -4.46 19.42 -2.51
N SER A 467 -3.35 18.67 -2.61
CA SER A 467 -2.87 17.76 -1.54
C SER A 467 -2.61 18.48 -0.23
N GLU A 468 -2.01 19.65 -0.32
CA GLU A 468 -1.63 20.47 0.83
C GLU A 468 -2.84 21.13 1.43
N LYS A 469 -3.74 21.65 0.59
CA LYS A 469 -5.03 22.16 1.05
C LYS A 469 -5.85 21.09 1.77
N ALA A 470 -5.91 19.88 1.22
CA ALA A 470 -6.57 18.73 1.84
C ALA A 470 -5.97 18.38 3.20
N THR A 471 -4.64 18.44 3.32
CA THR A 471 -3.95 18.17 4.59
C THR A 471 -4.27 19.25 5.62
N GLY A 472 -4.16 20.53 5.24
CA GLY A 472 -4.50 21.65 6.11
C GLY A 472 -5.96 21.62 6.57
N PHE A 473 -6.89 21.31 5.67
CA PHE A 473 -8.31 21.17 6.01
C PHE A 473 -8.56 20.04 7.00
N ARG A 474 -7.99 18.85 6.75
CA ARG A 474 -8.10 17.70 7.66
C ARG A 474 -7.65 18.07 9.07
N MET A 475 -6.44 18.60 9.21
CA MET A 475 -5.86 18.91 10.51
C MET A 475 -6.67 19.97 11.27
N VAL A 476 -7.19 20.98 10.58
CA VAL A 476 -8.08 21.98 11.20
C VAL A 476 -9.37 21.33 11.72
N LEU A 477 -9.92 20.35 11.01
CA LEU A 477 -11.12 19.64 11.46
C LEU A 477 -10.86 18.58 12.54
N GLU A 478 -9.64 18.05 12.65
CA GLU A 478 -9.25 17.12 13.71
C GLU A 478 -8.95 17.84 15.04
N ASP A 479 -8.65 19.14 15.01
CA ASP A 479 -8.47 19.96 16.22
C ASP A 479 -9.80 20.47 16.79
N GLU A 480 -10.40 19.68 17.70
CA GLU A 480 -11.65 20.03 18.40
C GLU A 480 -11.57 21.32 19.23
N HIS A 481 -10.36 21.81 19.55
CA HIS A 481 -10.16 23.02 20.35
C HIS A 481 -9.98 24.28 19.50
N PHE A 482 -9.89 24.13 18.17
CA PHE A 482 -9.71 25.27 17.27
C PHE A 482 -11.01 26.08 17.15
N SER A 483 -11.00 27.33 17.63
CA SER A 483 -12.20 28.17 17.74
C SER A 483 -12.91 28.43 16.40
N ASP A 484 -12.16 28.54 15.32
CA ASP A 484 -12.69 28.86 13.99
C ASP A 484 -13.05 27.61 13.17
N ARG A 485 -12.97 26.40 13.77
CA ARG A 485 -13.17 25.11 13.08
C ARG A 485 -14.47 25.05 12.30
N ALA A 486 -15.61 25.37 12.94
CA ALA A 486 -16.93 25.33 12.29
C ALA A 486 -17.02 26.32 11.11
N LYS A 487 -16.44 27.51 11.27
CA LYS A 487 -16.39 28.52 10.20
C LYS A 487 -15.56 28.05 9.01
N VAL A 488 -14.37 27.48 9.26
CA VAL A 488 -13.53 26.92 8.20
C VAL A 488 -14.24 25.77 7.49
N HIS A 489 -14.96 24.92 8.24
CA HIS A 489 -15.76 23.83 7.69
C HIS A 489 -16.81 24.34 6.69
N GLU A 490 -17.62 25.32 7.08
CA GLU A 490 -18.64 25.91 6.20
C GLU A 490 -18.04 26.60 4.98
N GLU A 491 -16.95 27.36 5.16
CA GLU A 491 -16.24 28.04 4.06
C GLU A 491 -15.72 27.04 3.02
N VAL A 492 -15.06 25.98 3.48
CA VAL A 492 -14.51 24.93 2.61
C VAL A 492 -15.62 24.15 1.93
N LEU A 493 -16.69 23.76 2.64
CA LEU A 493 -17.83 23.09 2.02
C LEU A 493 -18.43 23.95 0.90
N LYS A 494 -18.66 25.25 1.16
CA LYS A 494 -19.21 26.18 0.19
C LYS A 494 -18.32 26.34 -1.05
N GLU A 495 -17.00 26.36 -0.87
CA GLU A 495 -16.07 26.53 -1.98
C GLU A 495 -15.86 25.22 -2.76
N TRP A 496 -15.61 24.11 -2.05
CA TRP A 496 -15.22 22.84 -2.66
C TRP A 496 -16.42 22.11 -3.28
N SER A 497 -17.64 22.36 -2.81
CA SER A 497 -18.87 21.85 -3.44
C SER A 497 -19.14 22.40 -4.84
N LYS A 498 -18.46 23.49 -5.25
CA LYS A 498 -18.63 24.08 -6.60
C LYS A 498 -18.11 23.19 -7.72
N THR A 499 -17.27 22.20 -7.41
CA THR A 499 -16.63 21.34 -8.42
C THR A 499 -16.62 19.89 -7.97
N PRO A 500 -16.91 18.92 -8.85
CA PRO A 500 -16.92 17.50 -8.47
C PRO A 500 -15.62 17.01 -7.83
N ASP A 501 -14.46 17.39 -8.37
CA ASP A 501 -13.15 16.92 -7.88
C ASP A 501 -12.90 17.33 -6.42
N MET A 502 -13.12 18.61 -6.11
CA MET A 502 -12.94 19.13 -4.75
C MET A 502 -14.05 18.67 -3.80
N LEU A 503 -15.29 18.49 -4.28
CA LEU A 503 -16.37 17.93 -3.49
C LEU A 503 -16.07 16.50 -3.06
N THR A 504 -15.56 15.66 -3.96
CA THR A 504 -15.13 14.29 -3.64
C THR A 504 -14.02 14.30 -2.59
N LYS A 505 -13.05 15.22 -2.68
CA LYS A 505 -12.00 15.38 -1.67
C LYS A 505 -12.56 15.82 -0.32
N TYR A 506 -13.45 16.81 -0.32
CA TYR A 506 -14.15 17.26 0.88
C TYR A 506 -14.89 16.10 1.54
N ILE A 507 -15.69 15.37 0.75
CA ILE A 507 -16.45 14.22 1.23
C ILE A 507 -15.48 13.25 1.87
N GLY A 508 -14.44 12.81 1.16
CA GLY A 508 -13.45 11.84 1.64
C GLY A 508 -12.73 12.26 2.93
N ILE A 509 -12.36 13.53 3.07
CA ILE A 509 -11.74 14.06 4.30
C ILE A 509 -12.74 13.98 5.45
N VAL A 510 -13.90 14.63 5.32
CA VAL A 510 -14.97 14.66 6.35
C VAL A 510 -15.42 13.24 6.73
N SER A 511 -15.34 12.33 5.77
CA SER A 511 -15.63 10.90 5.88
C SER A 511 -14.63 10.08 6.71
N SER A 512 -13.41 10.60 6.88
CA SER A 512 -12.28 9.88 7.47
C SER A 512 -11.67 10.59 8.69
N LEU A 513 -12.40 11.50 9.34
CA LEU A 513 -11.95 12.22 10.54
C LEU A 513 -12.22 11.41 11.81
N ASP A 514 -11.28 11.47 12.76
CA ASP A 514 -11.44 10.84 14.09
C ASP A 514 -12.24 11.71 15.08
N SER A 515 -12.69 12.91 14.68
CA SER A 515 -13.37 13.87 15.58
C SER A 515 -14.83 13.48 15.86
N LYS A 516 -15.28 13.65 17.11
CA LYS A 516 -16.59 13.15 17.59
C LYS A 516 -17.81 13.84 16.96
N ASP A 517 -17.65 15.08 16.50
CA ASP A 517 -18.78 15.95 16.15
C ASP A 517 -19.08 15.99 14.64
N VAL A 518 -18.29 15.30 13.82
CA VAL A 518 -18.43 15.29 12.35
C VAL A 518 -18.96 13.93 11.91
N VAL A 519 -20.26 13.87 11.62
CA VAL A 519 -20.95 12.65 11.13
C VAL A 519 -20.23 12.10 9.89
N THR A 520 -19.55 10.97 10.08
CA THR A 520 -18.48 10.45 9.20
C THR A 520 -18.99 9.33 8.27
N ARG A 521 -18.68 9.43 6.97
CA ARG A 521 -18.93 8.41 5.93
C ARG A 521 -17.63 7.88 5.25
N SER A 522 -16.78 7.18 5.99
CA SER A 522 -15.92 6.06 5.54
C SER A 522 -15.50 5.27 6.77
N LEU A 523 -16.48 4.59 7.35
CA LEU A 523 -16.34 3.89 8.63
C LEU A 523 -15.36 2.72 8.58
N SER A 524 -15.01 2.21 7.40
CA SER A 524 -14.04 1.12 7.27
C SER A 524 -12.60 1.50 7.55
N GLN A 525 -12.28 2.79 7.51
CA GLN A 525 -10.92 3.30 7.71
C GLN A 525 -10.66 3.84 9.13
N ILE A 526 -11.71 4.03 9.94
CA ILE A 526 -11.62 4.63 11.29
C ILE A 526 -12.13 3.66 12.34
N ARG A 527 -11.44 2.53 12.50
CA ARG A 527 -11.92 1.42 13.33
C ARG A 527 -11.94 1.73 14.83
N ASP A 528 -11.15 2.69 15.29
CA ASP A 528 -11.17 3.21 16.66
C ASP A 528 -12.44 4.00 17.00
N PHE A 529 -13.15 4.53 16.00
CA PHE A 529 -14.51 5.03 16.18
C PHE A 529 -15.57 3.98 15.80
N SER A 530 -15.51 3.47 14.57
CA SER A 530 -16.60 2.69 13.95
C SER A 530 -16.86 1.33 14.60
N LEU A 531 -15.83 0.73 15.23
CA LEU A 531 -15.94 -0.57 15.89
C LEU A 531 -15.82 -0.48 17.41
N ALA A 532 -15.15 0.54 17.94
CA ALA A 532 -14.87 0.64 19.37
C ALA A 532 -15.89 1.47 20.16
N THR A 533 -16.86 2.12 19.50
CA THR A 533 -17.90 2.93 20.16
C THR A 533 -19.30 2.46 19.80
N ASP A 534 -20.25 2.54 20.74
CA ASP A 534 -21.65 2.17 20.48
C ASP A 534 -22.28 3.08 19.40
N GLU A 535 -21.94 4.37 19.41
CA GLU A 535 -22.31 5.33 18.37
C GLU A 535 -21.77 4.93 16.99
N GLY A 536 -20.48 4.57 16.91
CA GLY A 536 -19.87 4.09 15.66
C GLY A 536 -20.55 2.84 15.11
N LEU A 537 -20.94 1.90 15.97
CA LEU A 537 -21.68 0.70 15.58
C LEU A 537 -23.08 1.03 15.04
N ASP A 538 -23.77 2.02 15.62
CA ASP A 538 -25.07 2.48 15.11
C ASP A 538 -24.94 3.14 13.73
N VAL A 539 -23.94 3.99 13.55
CA VAL A 539 -23.64 4.64 12.28
C VAL A 539 -23.26 3.60 11.21
N MET A 540 -22.56 2.54 11.58
CA MET A 540 -22.25 1.40 10.71
C MET A 540 -23.51 0.73 10.16
N VAL A 541 -24.51 0.46 11.00
CA VAL A 541 -25.80 -0.13 10.57
C VAL A 541 -26.52 0.80 9.59
N GLU A 542 -26.61 2.08 9.92
CA GLU A 542 -27.31 3.06 9.08
C GLU A 542 -26.64 3.23 7.71
N ALA A 543 -25.31 3.37 7.69
CA ALA A 543 -24.52 3.50 6.47
C ALA A 543 -24.64 2.25 5.60
N PHE A 544 -24.52 1.06 6.21
CA PHE A 544 -24.67 -0.22 5.52
C PHE A 544 -26.03 -0.33 4.82
N ALA A 545 -27.12 -0.04 5.54
CA ALA A 545 -28.47 -0.10 4.98
C ALA A 545 -28.68 0.91 3.84
N LYS A 546 -28.22 2.16 4.01
CA LYS A 546 -28.39 3.22 3.00
C LYS A 546 -27.59 2.95 1.74
N ILE A 547 -26.34 2.54 1.88
CA ILE A 547 -25.46 2.24 0.74
C ILE A 547 -25.95 0.97 0.05
N GLY A 548 -26.23 -0.09 0.81
CA GLY A 548 -26.63 -1.39 0.25
C GLY A 548 -27.90 -1.34 -0.60
N LYS A 549 -28.87 -0.50 -0.21
CA LYS A 549 -30.11 -0.25 -0.98
C LYS A 549 -29.91 0.49 -2.30
N VAL A 550 -28.78 1.17 -2.48
CA VAL A 550 -28.43 1.89 -3.72
C VAL A 550 -27.45 1.08 -4.55
N ASN A 551 -26.38 0.57 -3.92
CA ASN A 551 -25.36 -0.24 -4.53
C ASN A 551 -24.81 -1.25 -3.51
N GLN A 552 -25.19 -2.51 -3.68
CA GLN A 552 -24.79 -3.59 -2.79
C GLN A 552 -23.27 -3.76 -2.70
N MET A 553 -22.56 -3.64 -3.82
CA MET A 553 -21.09 -3.79 -3.89
C MET A 553 -20.38 -2.68 -3.11
N SER A 554 -20.92 -1.46 -3.10
CA SER A 554 -20.34 -0.35 -2.35
C SER A 554 -20.46 -0.50 -0.83
N ALA A 555 -21.35 -1.38 -0.34
CA ALA A 555 -21.50 -1.65 1.10
C ALA A 555 -20.57 -2.78 1.61
N TYR A 556 -19.97 -3.58 0.72
CA TYR A 556 -19.10 -4.70 1.09
C TYR A 556 -17.90 -4.29 1.97
N PRO A 557 -17.20 -3.16 1.72
CA PRO A 557 -16.10 -2.73 2.57
C PRO A 557 -16.50 -2.49 4.03
N LEU A 558 -17.78 -2.22 4.32
CA LEU A 558 -18.27 -2.08 5.70
C LEU A 558 -18.31 -3.43 6.43
N LEU A 559 -18.59 -4.53 5.72
CA LEU A 559 -18.58 -5.88 6.30
C LEU A 559 -17.17 -6.34 6.65
N GLN A 560 -16.17 -5.97 5.84
CA GLN A 560 -14.75 -6.27 6.07
C GLN A 560 -14.19 -5.65 7.37
N CYS A 561 -14.91 -4.69 7.96
CA CYS A 561 -14.54 -4.14 9.26
C CYS A 561 -14.58 -5.19 10.38
N PHE A 562 -15.44 -6.20 10.22
CA PHE A 562 -15.67 -7.25 11.20
C PHE A 562 -14.79 -8.50 11.00
N ASP A 563 -13.77 -8.42 10.13
CA ASP A 563 -12.89 -9.57 9.84
C ASP A 563 -12.17 -10.07 11.09
N HIS A 564 -11.84 -9.19 12.05
CA HIS A 564 -11.16 -9.54 13.30
C HIS A 564 -12.08 -9.88 14.48
N LEU A 565 -13.39 -10.12 14.24
CA LEU A 565 -14.38 -10.39 15.31
C LEU A 565 -13.92 -11.41 16.35
N ASP A 566 -13.21 -12.46 15.92
CA ASP A 566 -12.75 -13.57 16.77
C ASP A 566 -11.56 -13.21 17.67
N ARG A 567 -11.03 -12.00 17.55
CA ARG A 567 -9.89 -11.50 18.35
C ARG A 567 -10.30 -10.59 19.50
N PHE A 568 -11.56 -10.14 19.53
CA PHE A 568 -12.06 -9.27 20.59
C PHE A 568 -12.50 -10.09 21.82
N ASP A 569 -12.56 -9.43 22.98
CA ASP A 569 -13.15 -10.02 24.19
C ASP A 569 -14.63 -10.38 23.97
N GLU A 570 -15.16 -11.32 24.78
CA GLU A 570 -16.53 -11.84 24.62
C GLU A 570 -17.61 -10.75 24.65
N ALA A 571 -17.45 -9.70 25.46
CA ALA A 571 -18.44 -8.63 25.56
C ALA A 571 -18.45 -7.78 24.28
N THR A 572 -17.27 -7.44 23.77
CA THR A 572 -17.10 -6.70 22.52
C THR A 572 -17.54 -7.54 21.32
N LYS A 573 -17.18 -8.84 21.29
CA LYS A 573 -17.61 -9.80 20.27
C LYS A 573 -19.14 -9.88 20.20
N TYR A 574 -19.80 -9.98 21.36
CA TYR A 574 -21.26 -9.99 21.45
C TYR A 574 -21.88 -8.72 20.85
N LYS A 575 -21.34 -7.54 21.19
CA LYS A 575 -21.80 -6.27 20.61
C LYS A 575 -21.65 -6.23 19.09
N MET A 576 -20.48 -6.62 18.58
CA MET A 576 -20.22 -6.63 17.14
C MET A 576 -21.11 -7.64 16.39
N PHE A 577 -21.35 -8.82 16.97
CA PHE A 577 -22.26 -9.81 16.41
C PHE A 577 -23.69 -9.29 16.38
N ALA A 578 -24.16 -8.66 17.46
CA ALA A 578 -25.46 -7.99 17.50
C ALA A 578 -25.57 -6.89 16.44
N THR A 579 -24.50 -6.14 16.20
CA THR A 579 -24.43 -5.13 15.12
C THR A 579 -24.56 -5.78 13.73
N LEU A 580 -23.86 -6.88 13.46
CA LEU A 580 -24.00 -7.63 12.20
C LEU A 580 -25.43 -8.17 12.01
N GLN A 581 -26.07 -8.64 13.08
CA GLN A 581 -27.47 -9.04 13.02
C GLN A 581 -28.39 -7.86 12.69
N ARG A 582 -28.19 -6.71 13.35
CA ARG A 582 -28.93 -5.47 13.04
C ARG A 582 -28.71 -5.00 11.60
N MET A 583 -27.51 -5.16 11.05
CA MET A 583 -27.23 -4.90 9.63
C MET A 583 -28.05 -5.82 8.73
N GLN A 584 -28.07 -7.12 9.02
CA GLN A 584 -28.86 -8.10 8.26
C GLN A 584 -30.36 -7.78 8.33
N ASP A 585 -30.87 -7.41 9.50
CA ASP A 585 -32.28 -7.06 9.71
C ASP A 585 -32.67 -5.73 9.01
N SER A 586 -31.69 -4.89 8.66
CA SER A 586 -31.92 -3.57 8.06
C SER A 586 -32.12 -3.57 6.52
N ILE A 587 -31.88 -4.73 5.88
CA ILE A 587 -31.95 -4.95 4.43
C ILE A 587 -32.93 -6.07 4.08
N ASP A 588 -33.49 -6.05 2.86
CA ASP A 588 -34.43 -7.05 2.39
C ASP A 588 -33.70 -8.24 1.76
N LYS A 589 -34.02 -9.45 2.21
CA LYS A 589 -33.40 -10.70 1.76
C LYS A 589 -33.44 -10.93 0.25
N LYS A 590 -34.46 -10.42 -0.45
CA LYS A 590 -34.62 -10.62 -1.90
C LYS A 590 -34.09 -9.45 -2.72
N LYS A 591 -34.27 -8.21 -2.26
CA LYS A 591 -33.80 -7.02 -3.00
C LYS A 591 -32.31 -6.81 -2.84
N GLU A 592 -31.78 -7.07 -1.65
CA GLU A 592 -30.37 -6.99 -1.33
C GLU A 592 -29.76 -8.38 -1.07
N GLU A 593 -30.16 -9.37 -1.89
CA GLU A 593 -29.79 -10.78 -1.75
C GLU A 593 -28.28 -11.00 -1.62
N SER A 594 -27.47 -10.28 -2.41
CA SER A 594 -26.02 -10.43 -2.41
C SER A 594 -25.42 -10.05 -1.05
N LEU A 595 -25.82 -8.91 -0.49
CA LEU A 595 -25.40 -8.49 0.84
C LEU A 595 -25.93 -9.39 1.96
N TYR A 596 -27.19 -9.81 1.84
CA TYR A 596 -27.84 -10.67 2.82
C TYR A 596 -27.13 -12.03 2.92
N ASN A 597 -26.79 -12.62 1.77
CA ASN A 597 -26.07 -13.89 1.71
C ASN A 597 -24.66 -13.74 2.30
N GLN A 598 -23.95 -12.66 1.99
CA GLN A 598 -22.62 -12.41 2.55
C GLN A 598 -22.66 -12.26 4.09
N LEU A 599 -23.64 -11.53 4.63
CA LEU A 599 -23.86 -11.44 6.07
C LEU A 599 -24.19 -12.79 6.69
N SER A 600 -25.01 -13.61 6.02
CA SER A 600 -25.34 -14.96 6.49
C SER A 600 -24.08 -15.82 6.59
N ILE A 601 -23.21 -15.78 5.59
CA ILE A 601 -21.92 -16.48 5.61
C ILE A 601 -21.05 -16.01 6.78
N ILE A 602 -21.01 -14.71 7.06
CA ILE A 602 -20.21 -14.16 8.17
C ILE A 602 -20.80 -14.60 9.52
N LEU A 603 -22.13 -14.53 9.69
CA LEU A 603 -22.81 -14.90 10.93
C LEU A 603 -22.71 -16.41 11.19
N GLU A 604 -22.82 -17.26 10.15
CA GLU A 604 -22.69 -18.73 10.26
C GLU A 604 -21.26 -19.18 10.58
N LYS A 605 -20.24 -18.52 10.01
CA LYS A 605 -18.83 -18.88 10.27
C LYS A 605 -18.32 -18.46 11.65
N LYS A 606 -19.04 -17.58 12.35
CA LYS A 606 -18.58 -16.93 13.58
C LYS A 606 -19.48 -17.19 14.81
N GLN A 607 -20.53 -18.01 14.66
CA GLN A 607 -21.15 -18.78 15.74
C GLN A 607 -20.25 -19.95 16.14
#